data_AF-X1FJ43-F1
#
_entry.id   AF-X1FJ43-F1
#
_cell.length_a   1.000
_cell.length_b   1.000
_cell.length_c   1.000
_cell.angle_alpha   90.00
_cell.angle_beta   90.00
_cell.angle_gamma   90.00
#
_symmetry.space_group_name_H-M   'P 1'
#
loop_
_entity.id
_entity.type
_entity.pdbx_description
1 polymer ?
#
loop_
_entity_poly.entity_id
_entity_poly.type
_entity_poly.pdbx_seq_one_letter_code
_entity_poly.pdbx_strand_id
1 'polypeptide(L)'
;MATSSGTDYLDVWRPQFRQAGGHADSDIELCVAVFEKARAQGKVRWLGMSSHNRDFVQHLIEKFPQYSVAIFPYTAKSKVKPAD
;
A
#
# COMPACT_ATOMS: atom_id res chain seq x y z
N MET A 1 17.66 -7.34 10.38
CA MET A 1 16.27 -7.18 9.87
C MET A 1 16.38 -6.85 8.39
N ALA A 2 15.68 -7.64 7.54
CA ALA A 2 15.74 -7.65 6.07
C ALA A 2 17.15 -7.64 5.44
N THR A 3 17.86 -8.78 5.46
CA THR A 3 19.07 -8.98 4.64
C THR A 3 19.03 -10.35 3.96
N SER A 4 18.05 -10.56 3.07
CA SER A 4 18.21 -11.50 1.95
C SER A 4 18.61 -10.80 0.66
N SER A 5 18.47 -9.48 0.59
CA SER A 5 18.64 -8.66 -0.62
C SER A 5 19.93 -7.84 -0.67
N GLY A 6 20.80 -7.92 0.34
CA GLY A 6 22.09 -7.19 0.37
C GLY A 6 21.99 -5.67 0.41
N THR A 7 20.80 -5.11 0.70
CA THR A 7 20.54 -3.67 0.82
C THR A 7 20.06 -3.35 2.23
N ASP A 8 20.45 -2.17 2.73
CA ASP A 8 20.01 -1.64 4.03
C ASP A 8 18.69 -0.85 3.93
N TYR A 9 18.14 -0.70 2.72
CA TYR A 9 16.91 0.04 2.47
C TYR A 9 16.00 -0.63 1.44
N LEU A 10 14.71 -0.27 1.48
CA LEU A 10 13.70 -0.61 0.49
C LEU A 10 13.31 0.63 -0.32
N ASP A 11 13.25 0.52 -1.66
CA ASP A 11 12.64 1.59 -2.46
C ASP A 11 11.14 1.73 -2.15
N VAL A 12 10.42 0.61 -2.05
CA VAL A 12 8.99 0.58 -1.71
C VAL A 12 8.75 -0.44 -0.60
N TRP A 13 8.17 0.00 0.52
CA TRP A 13 7.54 -0.90 1.48
C TRP A 13 6.04 -0.96 1.19
N ARG A 14 5.52 -2.17 1.00
CA ARG A 14 4.16 -2.39 0.51
C ARG A 14 3.45 -3.44 1.36
N PRO A 15 2.72 -3.07 2.41
CA PRO A 15 1.87 -3.99 3.15
C PRO A 15 0.88 -4.71 2.24
N GLN A 16 0.71 -6.01 2.46
CA GLN A 16 -0.32 -6.80 1.78
C GLN A 16 -1.59 -6.75 2.61
N PHE A 17 -2.60 -6.04 2.13
CA PHE A 17 -3.91 -6.01 2.78
C PHE A 17 -4.73 -7.25 2.42
N ARG A 18 -5.75 -7.50 3.24
CA ARG A 18 -6.75 -8.54 2.97
C ARG A 18 -7.38 -8.25 1.61
N GLN A 19 -7.42 -9.25 0.74
CA GLN A 19 -7.87 -9.08 -0.65
C GLN A 19 -9.35 -8.66 -0.77
N ALA A 20 -10.15 -8.97 0.26
CA ALA A 20 -11.54 -8.54 0.36
C ALA A 20 -11.71 -7.13 1.00
N GLY A 21 -10.63 -6.45 1.40
CA GLY A 21 -10.69 -5.23 2.20
C GLY A 21 -11.04 -5.50 3.67
N GLY A 22 -11.70 -4.53 4.32
CA GLY A 22 -12.20 -4.64 5.69
C GLY A 22 -11.21 -4.23 6.77
N HIS A 23 -10.24 -3.36 6.45
CA HIS A 23 -9.36 -2.72 7.43
C HIS A 23 -9.99 -1.42 7.88
N ALA A 24 -9.95 -1.14 9.17
CA ALA A 24 -10.37 0.15 9.70
C ALA A 24 -9.30 1.22 9.37
N ASP A 25 -9.69 2.49 9.35
CA ASP A 25 -8.75 3.58 9.13
C ASP A 25 -7.61 3.60 10.16
N SER A 26 -7.89 3.18 11.40
CA SER A 26 -6.87 3.04 12.45
C SER A 26 -5.76 2.04 12.10
N ASP A 27 -6.10 0.98 11.37
CA ASP A 27 -5.10 -0.01 10.90
C ASP A 27 -4.17 0.63 9.85
N ILE A 28 -4.73 1.52 9.03
CA ILE A 28 -4.01 2.24 7.99
C ILE A 28 -3.13 3.34 8.59
N GLU A 29 -3.65 4.09 9.56
CA GLU A 29 -2.91 5.09 10.32
C GLU A 29 -1.69 4.48 11.01
N LEU A 30 -1.83 3.26 11.54
CA LEU A 30 -0.70 2.53 12.10
C LEU A 30 0.35 2.19 11.03
N CYS A 31 -0.07 1.75 9.85
CA CYS A 31 0.85 1.50 8.72
C CYS A 31 1.59 2.77 8.31
N VAL A 32 0.89 3.89 8.21
CA VAL A 32 1.48 5.21 7.90
C VAL A 32 2.48 5.63 8.97
N ALA A 33 2.13 5.50 10.26
CA ALA A 33 3.02 5.84 11.36
C ALA A 33 4.31 4.99 11.36
N VAL A 34 4.21 3.70 11.01
CA VAL A 34 5.38 2.83 10.85
C VAL A 34 6.22 3.26 9.65
N PHE A 35 5.58 3.57 8.52
CA PHE A 35 6.26 4.06 7.32
C PHE A 35 7.06 5.34 7.60
N GLU A 36 6.45 6.35 8.22
CA GLU A 36 7.12 7.64 8.49
C GLU A 36 8.35 7.45 9.39
N LYS A 37 8.24 6.57 10.41
CA LYS A 37 9.39 6.22 11.26
C LYS A 37 10.49 5.51 10.48
N ALA A 38 10.14 4.56 9.63
CA ALA A 38 11.11 3.82 8.81
C ALA A 38 11.76 4.73 7.75
N ARG A 39 11.00 5.67 7.18
CA ARG A 39 11.47 6.65 6.19
C ARG A 39 12.46 7.63 6.83
N ALA A 40 12.15 8.14 8.02
CA ALA A 40 13.05 9.00 8.78
C ALA A 40 14.39 8.30 9.12
N GLN A 41 14.39 6.97 9.25
CA GLN A 41 15.59 6.16 9.46
C GLN A 41 16.34 5.81 8.16
N GLY A 42 15.87 6.25 6.99
CA GLY A 42 16.46 5.92 5.69
C GLY A 42 16.20 4.48 5.24
N LYS A 43 15.32 3.72 5.91
CA LYS A 43 15.07 2.30 5.62
C LYS A 43 14.06 2.08 4.50
N VAL A 44 13.23 3.07 4.19
CA VAL A 44 12.26 3.01 3.10
C VAL A 44 12.11 4.37 2.43
N ARG A 45 11.95 4.38 1.09
CA ARG A 45 11.70 5.63 0.34
C ARG A 45 10.22 5.90 0.12
N TRP A 46 9.44 4.89 -0.27
CA TRP A 46 8.03 5.02 -0.64
C TRP A 46 7.13 4.02 0.05
N LEU A 47 5.89 4.44 0.33
CA LEU A 47 4.83 3.57 0.82
C LEU A 47 3.96 3.10 -0.35
N GLY A 48 3.67 1.80 -0.38
CA GLY A 48 2.73 1.21 -1.33
C GLY A 48 1.69 0.34 -0.64
N MET A 49 0.71 -0.14 -1.41
CA MET A 49 -0.32 -1.07 -0.95
C MET A 49 -0.63 -2.14 -2.00
N SER A 50 -1.20 -3.26 -1.57
CA SER A 50 -1.87 -4.20 -2.48
C SER A 50 -3.18 -4.74 -1.93
N SER A 51 -4.21 -4.78 -2.78
CA SER A 51 -5.51 -5.41 -2.52
C SER A 51 -6.24 -5.71 -3.84
N HIS A 52 -7.15 -6.68 -3.84
CA HIS A 52 -8.06 -6.96 -4.96
C HIS A 52 -9.37 -6.13 -4.85
N ASN A 53 -9.65 -5.54 -3.69
CA ASN A 53 -10.82 -4.70 -3.48
C ASN A 53 -10.55 -3.27 -3.99
N ARG A 54 -11.25 -2.87 -5.07
CA ARG A 54 -11.05 -1.57 -5.73
C ARG A 54 -11.53 -0.39 -4.88
N ASP A 55 -12.66 -0.52 -4.20
CA ASP A 55 -13.20 0.56 -3.36
C ASP A 55 -12.28 0.84 -2.18
N PHE A 56 -11.69 -0.21 -1.61
CA PHE A 56 -10.68 -0.09 -0.57
C PHE A 56 -9.41 0.60 -1.06
N VAL A 57 -8.92 0.24 -2.27
CA VAL A 57 -7.77 0.92 -2.88
C VAL A 57 -8.09 2.39 -3.18
N GLN A 58 -9.27 2.69 -3.71
CA GLN A 58 -9.72 4.06 -3.98
C GLN A 58 -9.75 4.89 -2.69
N HIS A 59 -10.41 4.38 -1.64
CA HIS A 59 -10.47 5.01 -0.31
C HIS A 59 -9.07 5.32 0.24
N LEU A 60 -8.14 4.37 0.12
CA LEU A 60 -6.76 4.56 0.57
C LEU A 60 -6.04 5.69 -0.17
N ILE A 61 -6.15 5.75 -1.50
CA ILE A 61 -5.51 6.79 -2.32
C ILE A 61 -6.09 8.17 -2.00
N GLU A 62 -7.41 8.26 -1.83
CA GLU A 62 -8.10 9.53 -1.58
C GLU A 62 -7.85 10.05 -0.16
N LYS A 63 -7.76 9.16 0.84
CA LYS A 63 -7.66 9.55 2.25
C LYS A 63 -6.24 9.61 2.80
N PHE A 64 -5.32 8.78 2.29
CA PHE A 64 -3.97 8.63 2.84
C PHE A 64 -2.91 8.94 1.79
N PRO A 65 -2.57 10.24 1.57
CA PRO A 65 -1.68 10.67 0.48
C PRO A 65 -0.23 10.17 0.60
N GLN A 66 0.14 9.53 1.72
CA GLN A 66 1.42 8.86 1.88
C GLN A 66 1.57 7.66 0.94
N TYR A 67 0.48 7.00 0.55
CA TYR A 67 0.53 5.89 -0.40
C TYR A 67 0.85 6.41 -1.81
N SER A 68 2.04 6.06 -2.28
CA SER A 68 2.54 6.48 -3.60
C SER A 68 2.44 5.37 -4.66
N VAL A 69 2.21 4.12 -4.23
CA VAL A 69 2.13 2.95 -5.13
C VAL A 69 0.92 2.10 -4.78
N ALA A 70 0.10 1.78 -5.78
CA ALA A 70 -1.02 0.84 -5.65
C ALA A 70 -0.82 -0.36 -6.58
N ILE A 71 -0.88 -1.57 -6.02
CA ILE A 71 -0.78 -2.83 -6.78
C ILE A 71 -2.09 -3.60 -6.65
N PHE A 72 -2.80 -3.75 -7.76
CA PHE A 72 -4.05 -4.50 -7.82
C PHE A 72 -4.20 -5.19 -9.18
N PRO A 73 -5.05 -6.23 -9.31
CA PRO A 73 -5.26 -6.90 -10.58
C PRO A 73 -5.81 -5.94 -11.63
N TYR A 74 -5.04 -5.76 -12.71
CA TYR A 74 -5.45 -5.01 -13.89
C TYR A 74 -5.39 -5.93 -15.10
N THR A 75 -6.56 -6.24 -15.66
CA THR A 75 -6.73 -7.17 -16.79
C THR A 75 -7.34 -6.44 -18.00
N ALA A 76 -7.45 -7.11 -19.14
CA ALA A 76 -8.11 -6.54 -20.32
C ALA A 76 -9.54 -6.04 -20.04
N LYS A 77 -10.25 -6.62 -19.06
CA LYS A 77 -11.59 -6.22 -18.62
C LYS A 77 -11.59 -5.04 -17.63
N SER A 78 -10.43 -4.53 -17.22
CA SER A 78 -10.29 -3.50 -16.19
C SER A 78 -10.32 -2.06 -16.71
N LYS A 79 -10.45 -1.86 -18.03
CA LYS A 79 -10.50 -0.53 -18.67
C LYS A 79 -11.80 0.24 -18.39
N VAL A 80 -12.82 -0.44 -17.87
CA VAL A 80 -14.11 0.15 -17.51
C VAL A 80 -14.33 -0.13 -16.03
N LYS A 81 -14.85 0.87 -15.30
CA LYS A 81 -15.30 0.66 -13.92
C LYS A 81 -16.48 -0.33 -13.94
N PRO A 82 -16.46 -1.41 -13.13
CA PRO A 82 -17.60 -2.31 -13.01
C PRO A 82 -18.84 -1.52 -12.59
N ALA A 83 -20.01 -1.94 -13.08
CA ALA A 83 -21.27 -1.25 -12.87
C ALA A 83 -22.14 -1.90 -11.77
N ASP A 84 -21.65 -3.00 -11.20
CA ASP A 84 -22.25 -3.81 -10.14
C ASP A 84 -21.81 -3.36 -8.73
#